data_AF-A0A438KGJ7-F1
#
_entry.id   AF-A0A438KGJ7-F1
#
_cell.length_a   1.000
_cell.length_b   1.000
_cell.length_c   1.000
_cell.angle_alpha   90.00
_cell.angle_beta   90.00
_cell.angle_gamma   90.00
#
_symmetry.space_group_name_H-M   'P 1'
#
loop_
_entity.id
_entity.type
_entity.pdbx_description
1 polymer ?
#
loop_
_entity_poly.entity_id
_entity_poly.type
_entity_poly.pdbx_seq_one_letter_code
_entity_poly.pdbx_strand_id
1 'polypeptide(L)'
;MASAHRRNNYLERIKINGEWLLEEQEIREGIASAFQSLLSEDMGWKADIGGLQLDQISQQEAETLERPFSEDEIYVALMEMNGDKAPGPDGFTMAFWQSCWEFIKEEILEMFKDFYVHSSFLKSLNNTFLVLLPKKSGAEDLRDFRPISLLGGLYKLLAKVLANRLKKVVGKVVSTSQNAFVKGRQILDASLIANEVIDTWQKQKEKGIICKLDIEKAYDSINWKFLVKVLQKMGFGSKWVGWMWSCLSSAKFSVLVNGVPAGFFPSSKGLRQGDPLSPYLFIMGMEVLDVLIRRAVEGGFLSGCNIRGGSGPSLNISHLFFADDTIIFCEARKDHLTYLGWILFWFEAASGLRINLAKSEIIPVGEVVEVEELAVELGCRVGTLPSQYLGLPLGAPNRAPYIWDGVEERVRRRLALWKRQYISKGGRVTLIKSTLASMPIYQMSIFRMPKVVVRRIEKVQRDFLWGGGNMERKVHLVKWEVVCTDKDKGGLGLRKLALLNKALLGKWIWRYACDKNSLWRQVIKVKYGQEGLD
;
A
#
# COMPACT_ATOMS: atom_id res chain seq x y z
N MET A 1 22.55 13.71 4.69
CA MET A 1 21.11 13.37 4.58
C MET A 1 20.44 13.27 5.93
N ALA A 2 20.97 12.52 6.91
CA ALA A 2 20.38 12.41 8.26
C ALA A 2 20.14 13.76 8.97
N SER A 3 21.09 14.69 8.91
CA SER A 3 20.94 16.04 9.49
C SER A 3 19.92 16.94 8.80
N ALA A 4 19.60 16.68 7.52
CA ALA A 4 18.53 17.38 6.81
C ALA A 4 17.16 16.79 7.16
N HIS A 5 17.05 15.46 7.26
CA HIS A 5 15.84 14.80 7.74
C HIS A 5 15.53 15.14 9.20
N ARG A 6 16.54 15.20 10.07
CA ARG A 6 16.36 15.60 11.47
C ARG A 6 15.80 17.02 11.58
N ARG A 7 16.30 17.97 10.79
CA ARG A 7 15.77 19.34 10.74
C ARG A 7 14.34 19.40 10.21
N ASN A 8 14.04 18.66 9.14
CA ASN A 8 12.68 18.66 8.57
C ASN A 8 11.65 17.95 9.44
N ASN A 9 12.08 17.03 10.31
CA ASN A 9 11.20 16.26 11.19
C ASN A 9 11.17 16.82 12.62
N TYR A 10 11.92 17.89 12.90
CA TYR A 10 11.90 18.52 14.21
C TYR A 10 10.57 19.25 14.42
N LEU A 11 9.89 18.93 15.51
CA LEU A 11 8.62 19.53 15.88
C LEU A 11 8.89 20.71 16.81
N GLU A 12 8.93 21.91 16.23
CA GLU A 12 9.03 23.17 17.00
C GLU A 12 7.66 23.58 17.57
N ARG A 13 6.59 23.30 16.83
CA ARG A 13 5.20 23.50 17.24
C ARG A 13 4.32 22.43 16.62
N ILE A 14 3.20 22.11 17.24
CA ILE A 14 2.22 21.18 16.67
C ILE A 14 0.81 21.60 17.02
N LYS A 15 -0.12 21.34 16.09
CA LYS A 15 -1.55 21.51 16.29
C LYS A 15 -2.19 20.17 16.64
N ILE A 16 -2.87 20.10 17.79
CA ILE A 16 -3.62 18.92 18.24
C ILE A 16 -5.05 19.35 18.50
N ASN A 17 -6.02 18.69 17.85
CA ASN A 17 -7.46 18.97 18.01
C ASN A 17 -7.90 20.43 17.79
N GLY A 18 -7.12 21.24 17.06
CA GLY A 18 -7.44 22.65 16.84
C GLY A 18 -6.55 23.62 17.61
N GLU A 19 -5.83 23.14 18.62
CA GLU A 19 -5.04 23.95 19.55
C GLU A 19 -3.55 23.85 19.26
N TRP A 20 -2.83 24.96 19.40
CA TRP A 20 -1.38 25.03 19.21
C TRP A 20 -0.65 24.70 20.50
N LEU A 21 0.29 23.76 20.42
CA LEU A 21 1.25 23.47 21.47
C LEU A 21 2.62 23.98 21.00
N LEU A 22 3.26 24.77 21.86
CA LEU A 22 4.51 25.48 21.55
C LEU A 22 5.64 25.08 22.50
N GLU A 23 5.33 24.73 23.74
CA GLU A 23 6.34 24.30 24.70
C GLU A 23 6.72 22.83 24.50
N GLU A 24 8.02 22.51 24.58
CA GLU A 24 8.51 21.15 24.30
C GLU A 24 7.86 20.08 25.19
N GLN A 25 7.58 20.40 26.46
CA GLN A 25 6.89 19.49 27.36
C GLN A 25 5.43 19.28 26.96
N GLU A 26 4.69 20.35 26.68
CA GLU A 26 3.30 20.29 26.22
C GLU A 26 3.17 19.52 24.91
N ILE A 27 4.09 19.74 23.96
CA ILE A 27 4.13 19.02 22.69
C ILE A 27 4.29 17.52 22.95
N ARG A 28 5.22 17.12 23.82
CA ARG A 28 5.48 15.71 24.14
C ARG A 28 4.28 15.04 24.80
N GLU A 29 3.74 15.66 25.83
CA GLU A 29 2.60 15.13 26.60
C GLU A 29 1.31 15.13 25.76
N GLY A 30 1.05 16.21 25.01
CA GLY A 30 -0.09 16.32 24.12
C GLY A 30 -0.09 15.27 23.02
N ILE A 31 1.08 15.01 22.41
CA ILE A 31 1.22 13.94 21.41
C ILE A 31 1.00 12.58 22.06
N ALA A 32 1.64 12.29 23.20
CA ALA A 32 1.50 11.00 23.89
C ALA A 32 0.04 10.73 24.29
N SER A 33 -0.64 11.73 24.86
CA SER A 33 -2.05 11.67 25.23
C SER A 33 -2.96 11.46 24.01
N ALA A 34 -2.71 12.18 22.91
CA ALA A 34 -3.47 12.01 21.67
C ALA A 34 -3.35 10.59 21.10
N PHE A 35 -2.17 9.97 21.15
CA PHE A 35 -1.99 8.59 20.71
C PHE A 35 -2.57 7.56 21.69
N GLN A 36 -2.46 7.79 22.98
CA GLN A 36 -3.08 6.94 23.98
C GLN A 36 -4.61 6.92 23.81
N SER A 37 -5.22 8.08 23.61
CA SER A 37 -6.65 8.19 23.28
C SER A 37 -6.98 7.52 21.95
N LEU A 38 -6.17 7.75 20.91
CA LEU A 38 -6.38 7.15 19.60
C LEU A 38 -6.37 5.62 19.63
N LEU A 39 -5.43 5.01 20.36
CA LEU A 39 -5.22 3.57 20.42
C LEU A 39 -6.02 2.88 21.53
N SER A 40 -6.82 3.66 22.26
CA SER A 40 -7.80 3.14 23.21
C SER A 40 -9.13 2.89 22.51
N GLU A 41 -9.66 1.69 22.70
CA GLU A 41 -11.01 1.32 22.29
C GLU A 41 -12.07 1.90 23.23
N ASP A 42 -13.16 2.38 22.64
CA ASP A 42 -14.37 2.78 23.36
C ASP A 42 -15.29 1.55 23.53
N MET A 43 -15.96 1.44 24.68
CA MET A 43 -16.74 0.27 25.10
C MET A 43 -18.14 0.20 24.47
N GLY A 44 -18.33 0.83 23.31
CA GLY A 44 -19.61 0.88 22.60
C GLY A 44 -20.03 -0.47 22.01
N TRP A 45 -21.32 -0.59 21.69
CA TRP A 45 -21.86 -1.73 20.95
C TRP A 45 -21.16 -1.90 19.60
N LYS A 46 -20.96 -3.15 19.18
CA LYS A 46 -20.34 -3.52 17.90
C LYS A 46 -21.22 -4.52 17.17
N ALA A 47 -21.31 -4.35 15.85
CA ALA A 47 -22.00 -5.32 15.00
C ALA A 47 -21.23 -6.65 14.97
N ASP A 48 -21.98 -7.76 14.84
CA ASP A 48 -21.38 -9.09 14.70
C ASP A 48 -21.33 -9.53 13.24
N ILE A 49 -20.26 -10.26 12.89
CA ILE A 49 -20.08 -10.86 11.57
C ILE A 49 -20.64 -12.30 11.51
N GLY A 50 -21.54 -12.66 12.43
CA GLY A 50 -22.04 -14.01 12.73
C GLY A 50 -22.46 -14.82 11.51
N GLY A 51 -23.35 -14.25 10.68
CA GLY A 51 -23.91 -14.93 9.50
C GLY A 51 -23.09 -14.78 8.20
N LEU A 52 -21.90 -14.18 8.24
CA LEU A 52 -21.03 -14.06 7.07
C LEU A 52 -20.21 -15.33 6.88
N GLN A 53 -20.19 -15.84 5.65
CA GLN A 53 -19.34 -16.95 5.24
C GLN A 53 -18.05 -16.37 4.66
N LEU A 54 -16.92 -16.75 5.24
CA LEU A 54 -15.59 -16.40 4.75
C LEU A 54 -14.94 -17.65 4.17
N ASP A 55 -14.04 -17.46 3.21
CA ASP A 55 -13.19 -18.54 2.73
C ASP A 55 -12.28 -19.04 3.86
N GLN A 56 -12.10 -20.36 3.92
CA GLN A 56 -11.39 -21.02 5.01
C GLN A 56 -10.15 -21.73 4.50
N ILE A 57 -9.10 -21.73 5.31
CA ILE A 57 -7.99 -22.68 5.12
C ILE A 57 -8.47 -24.10 5.46
N SER A 58 -7.85 -25.09 4.84
CA SER A 58 -8.09 -26.48 5.22
C SER A 58 -7.54 -26.80 6.62
N GLN A 59 -8.07 -27.83 7.25
CA GLN A 59 -7.58 -28.30 8.55
C GLN A 59 -6.07 -28.63 8.51
N GLN A 60 -5.60 -29.28 7.44
CA GLN A 60 -4.19 -29.60 7.26
C GLN A 60 -3.30 -28.34 7.20
N GLU A 61 -3.80 -27.26 6.61
CA GLU A 61 -3.08 -25.98 6.56
C GLU A 61 -3.04 -25.32 7.92
N ALA A 62 -4.15 -25.31 8.66
CA ALA A 62 -4.19 -24.82 10.03
C ALA A 62 -3.17 -25.56 10.91
N GLU A 63 -3.16 -26.89 10.87
CA GLU A 63 -2.20 -27.73 11.59
C GLU A 63 -0.75 -27.44 11.15
N THR A 64 -0.52 -27.19 9.86
CA THR A 64 0.82 -26.87 9.34
C THR A 64 1.31 -25.51 9.84
N LEU A 65 0.44 -24.52 9.95
CA LEU A 65 0.78 -23.20 10.51
C LEU A 65 1.13 -23.27 12.01
N GLU A 66 0.57 -24.26 12.72
CA GLU A 66 0.72 -24.45 14.17
C GLU A 66 1.78 -25.50 14.56
N ARG A 67 2.65 -25.89 13.62
CA ARG A 67 3.80 -26.76 13.93
C ARG A 67 4.81 -26.06 14.85
N PRO A 68 5.55 -26.81 15.69
CA PRO A 68 6.68 -26.26 16.45
C PRO A 68 7.64 -25.47 15.56
N PHE A 69 8.31 -24.47 16.14
CA PHE A 69 9.24 -23.65 15.38
C PHE A 69 10.57 -24.37 15.16
N SER A 70 11.14 -24.28 13.96
CA SER A 70 12.46 -24.87 13.66
C SER A 70 13.58 -23.82 13.70
N GLU A 71 14.80 -24.25 13.98
CA GLU A 71 15.97 -23.34 13.91
C GLU A 71 16.11 -22.75 12.50
N ASP A 72 16.02 -23.58 11.47
CA ASP A 72 16.15 -23.17 10.07
C ASP A 72 15.15 -22.07 9.68
N GLU A 73 13.87 -22.18 10.09
CA GLU A 73 12.89 -21.17 9.70
C GLU A 73 13.12 -19.83 10.41
N ILE A 74 13.61 -19.88 11.66
CA ILE A 74 13.97 -18.69 12.45
C ILE A 74 15.20 -18.03 11.84
N TYR A 75 16.24 -18.82 11.53
CA TYR A 75 17.47 -18.35 10.91
C TYR A 75 17.22 -17.72 9.54
N VAL A 76 16.44 -18.38 8.68
CA VAL A 76 16.07 -17.84 7.36
C VAL A 76 15.29 -16.53 7.51
N ALA A 77 14.33 -16.47 8.44
CA ALA A 77 13.58 -15.25 8.71
C ALA A 77 14.49 -14.09 9.16
N LEU A 78 15.49 -14.37 10.01
CA LEU A 78 16.47 -13.40 10.47
C LEU A 78 17.33 -12.87 9.31
N MET A 79 17.83 -13.76 8.45
CA MET A 79 18.71 -13.40 7.33
C MET A 79 17.97 -12.66 6.20
N GLU A 80 16.66 -12.86 6.05
CA GLU A 80 15.81 -12.09 5.13
C GLU A 80 15.60 -10.63 5.57
N MET A 81 15.85 -10.30 6.84
CA MET A 81 15.60 -8.95 7.37
C MET A 81 16.69 -7.96 6.96
N ASN A 82 16.31 -6.70 6.76
CA ASN A 82 17.26 -5.65 6.44
C ASN A 82 17.99 -5.19 7.71
N GLY A 83 19.31 -5.41 7.75
CA GLY A 83 20.19 -5.09 8.88
C GLY A 83 20.28 -3.60 9.24
N ASP A 84 20.14 -2.70 8.27
CA ASP A 84 20.38 -1.26 8.41
C ASP A 84 19.14 -0.45 8.84
N LYS A 85 18.06 -1.14 9.23
CA LYS A 85 16.83 -0.47 9.71
C LYS A 85 17.01 0.03 11.13
N ALA A 86 16.37 1.16 11.42
CA ALA A 86 16.36 1.75 12.77
C ALA A 86 15.86 0.72 13.81
N PRO A 87 16.52 0.64 14.98
CA PRO A 87 16.18 -0.31 16.03
C PRO A 87 14.92 0.12 16.80
N GLY A 88 14.37 -0.81 17.57
CA GLY A 88 13.32 -0.52 18.55
C GLY A 88 13.90 -0.02 19.89
N PRO A 89 13.12 -0.13 20.98
CA PRO A 89 13.56 0.28 22.31
C PRO A 89 14.79 -0.45 22.87
N ASP A 90 15.14 -1.60 22.31
CA ASP A 90 16.33 -2.37 22.69
C ASP A 90 17.65 -1.80 22.12
N GLY A 91 17.57 -0.86 21.16
CA GLY A 91 18.74 -0.21 20.56
C GLY A 91 19.54 -1.09 19.57
N PHE A 92 19.18 -2.36 19.38
CA PHE A 92 19.89 -3.28 18.49
C PHE A 92 19.26 -3.34 17.11
N THR A 93 20.06 -3.11 16.07
CA THR A 93 19.62 -3.29 14.68
C THR A 93 19.55 -4.77 14.33
N MET A 94 18.88 -5.12 13.23
CA MET A 94 18.85 -6.51 12.76
C MET A 94 20.24 -7.03 12.38
N ALA A 95 21.17 -6.15 12.00
CA ALA A 95 22.55 -6.53 11.70
C ALA A 95 23.28 -7.09 12.93
N PHE A 96 22.97 -6.60 14.14
CA PHE A 96 23.49 -7.16 15.39
C PHE A 96 23.01 -8.60 15.56
N TRP A 97 21.70 -8.82 15.49
CA TRP A 97 21.10 -10.14 15.63
C TRP A 97 21.61 -11.14 14.58
N GLN A 98 21.80 -10.69 13.34
CA GLN A 98 22.36 -11.49 12.25
C GLN A 98 23.83 -11.88 12.53
N SER A 99 24.64 -10.93 12.98
CA SER A 99 26.08 -11.15 13.22
C SER A 99 26.34 -12.01 14.45
N CYS A 100 25.47 -11.92 15.45
CA CYS A 100 25.62 -12.61 16.73
C CYS A 100 24.85 -13.93 16.81
N TRP A 101 24.22 -14.39 15.73
CA TRP A 101 23.35 -15.58 15.72
C TRP A 101 23.96 -16.79 16.43
N GLU A 102 25.19 -17.19 16.08
CA GLU A 102 25.85 -18.35 16.68
C GLU A 102 26.03 -18.25 18.21
N PHE A 103 26.08 -17.03 18.74
CA PHE A 103 26.24 -16.79 20.17
C PHE A 103 24.92 -16.80 20.94
N ILE A 104 23.81 -16.37 20.32
CA ILE A 104 22.53 -16.10 21.00
C ILE A 104 21.39 -17.05 20.58
N LYS A 105 21.65 -17.97 19.65
CA LYS A 105 20.60 -18.79 19.03
C LYS A 105 19.84 -19.65 20.04
N GLU A 106 20.52 -20.18 21.05
CA GLU A 106 19.90 -21.07 22.04
C GLU A 106 18.81 -20.33 22.85
N GLU A 107 19.09 -19.10 23.29
CA GLU A 107 18.12 -18.26 24.01
C GLU A 107 16.95 -17.84 23.10
N ILE A 108 17.22 -17.57 21.83
CA ILE A 108 16.16 -17.28 20.85
C ILE A 108 15.30 -18.51 20.64
N LEU A 109 15.89 -19.70 20.45
CA LEU A 109 15.15 -20.94 20.26
C LEU A 109 14.27 -21.24 21.47
N GLU A 110 14.78 -21.05 22.69
CA GLU A 110 14.00 -21.22 23.92
C GLU A 110 12.82 -20.24 24.00
N MET A 111 13.04 -18.96 23.67
CA MET A 111 11.96 -17.98 23.58
C MET A 111 10.85 -18.41 22.60
N PHE A 112 11.21 -19.00 21.45
CA PHE A 112 10.24 -19.53 20.48
C PHE A 112 9.50 -20.77 20.99
N LYS A 113 10.17 -21.66 21.75
CA LYS A 113 9.52 -22.81 22.40
C LYS A 113 8.53 -22.36 23.47
N ASP A 114 8.91 -21.41 24.31
CA ASP A 114 8.01 -20.85 25.33
C ASP A 114 6.78 -20.21 24.68
N PHE A 115 6.99 -19.45 23.60
CA PHE A 115 5.90 -18.87 22.83
C PHE A 115 4.99 -19.94 22.21
N TYR A 116 5.58 -21.03 21.71
CA TYR A 116 4.83 -22.14 21.14
C TYR A 116 3.89 -22.82 22.14
N VAL A 117 4.38 -23.05 23.37
CA VAL A 117 3.66 -23.76 24.43
C VAL A 117 2.62 -22.86 25.10
N HIS A 118 3.02 -21.64 25.47
CA HIS A 118 2.22 -20.77 26.33
C HIS A 118 1.47 -19.68 25.57
N SER A 119 1.68 -19.56 24.26
CA SER A 119 1.18 -18.45 23.45
C SER A 119 1.54 -17.09 24.06
N SER A 120 2.69 -16.96 24.72
CA SER A 120 3.09 -15.74 25.42
C SER A 120 4.61 -15.57 25.41
N PHE A 121 5.07 -14.36 25.66
CA PHE A 121 6.48 -14.01 25.74
C PHE A 121 6.64 -12.83 26.70
N LEU A 122 7.89 -12.51 27.07
CA LEU A 122 8.18 -11.38 27.95
C LEU A 122 7.61 -10.08 27.35
N LYS A 123 6.67 -9.44 28.08
CA LYS A 123 5.93 -8.26 27.58
C LYS A 123 6.86 -7.11 27.17
N SER A 124 8.02 -6.97 27.82
CA SER A 124 9.03 -5.97 27.48
C SER A 124 9.56 -6.08 26.05
N LEU A 125 9.57 -7.28 25.46
CA LEU A 125 9.97 -7.49 24.07
C LEU A 125 9.01 -6.82 23.08
N ASN A 126 7.75 -6.59 23.50
CA ASN A 126 6.73 -5.94 22.68
C ASN A 126 6.66 -4.42 22.88
N ASN A 127 7.55 -3.84 23.69
CA ASN A 127 7.67 -2.40 23.81
C ASN A 127 8.07 -1.82 22.45
N THR A 128 7.39 -0.76 22.03
CA THR A 128 7.49 -0.21 20.68
C THR A 128 7.65 1.31 20.75
N PHE A 129 8.56 1.85 19.94
CA PHE A 129 8.59 3.30 19.72
C PHE A 129 7.67 3.70 18.56
N LEU A 130 6.85 4.74 18.74
CA LEU A 130 6.11 5.37 17.66
C LEU A 130 6.86 6.60 17.16
N VAL A 131 7.27 6.58 15.89
CA VAL A 131 7.93 7.70 15.21
C VAL A 131 6.97 8.37 14.26
N LEU A 132 6.96 9.70 14.25
CA LEU A 132 6.09 10.49 13.38
C LEU A 132 6.81 10.86 12.08
N LEU A 133 6.26 10.42 10.95
CA LEU A 133 6.73 10.82 9.62
C LEU A 133 5.75 11.81 8.97
N PRO A 134 6.19 12.99 8.53
CA PRO A 134 5.31 13.96 7.89
C PRO A 134 4.80 13.43 6.53
N LYS A 135 3.50 13.54 6.28
CA LYS A 135 2.85 13.17 5.00
C LYS A 135 3.09 14.22 3.91
N LYS A 136 3.29 15.47 4.32
CA LYS A 136 3.49 16.63 3.43
C LYS A 136 4.56 17.56 3.99
N SER A 137 5.12 18.41 3.13
CA SER A 137 6.05 19.46 3.56
C SER A 137 5.31 20.49 4.42
N GLY A 138 5.93 20.96 5.50
CA GLY A 138 5.29 21.91 6.42
C GLY A 138 4.08 21.31 7.14
N ALA A 139 4.17 20.04 7.56
CA ALA A 139 3.13 19.41 8.38
C ALA A 139 3.07 20.09 9.76
N GLU A 140 1.91 20.62 10.12
CA GLU A 140 1.69 21.35 11.38
C GLU A 140 0.65 20.68 12.28
N ASP A 141 -0.31 19.94 11.72
CA ASP A 141 -1.32 19.21 12.48
C ASP A 141 -0.88 17.76 12.71
N LEU A 142 -1.15 17.20 13.89
CA LEU A 142 -0.81 15.81 14.21
C LEU A 142 -1.38 14.80 13.17
N ARG A 143 -2.53 15.12 12.55
CA ARG A 143 -3.16 14.31 11.49
C ARG A 143 -2.34 14.27 10.19
N ASP A 144 -1.46 15.24 9.98
CA ASP A 144 -0.52 15.31 8.87
C ASP A 144 0.69 14.38 9.06
N PHE A 145 0.80 13.71 10.20
CA PHE A 145 1.85 12.73 10.45
C PHE A 145 1.33 11.29 10.30
N ARG A 146 2.24 10.41 9.94
CA ARG A 146 2.04 8.96 9.90
C ARG A 146 2.84 8.33 11.03
N PRO A 147 2.20 7.60 11.96
CA PRO A 147 2.92 6.86 12.98
C PRO A 147 3.60 5.64 12.36
N ILE A 148 4.87 5.43 12.67
CA ILE A 148 5.62 4.22 12.32
C ILE A 148 6.10 3.56 13.60
N SER A 149 5.81 2.28 13.74
CA SER A 149 6.23 1.46 14.87
C SER A 149 7.65 0.92 14.65
N LEU A 150 8.57 1.28 15.54
CA LEU A 150 9.88 0.66 15.68
C LEU A 150 9.81 -0.43 16.75
N LEU A 151 9.73 -1.67 16.29
CA LEU A 151 9.63 -2.86 17.12
C LEU A 151 11.01 -3.29 17.65
N GLY A 152 11.04 -3.88 18.85
CA GLY A 152 12.23 -4.60 19.35
C GLY A 152 12.61 -5.77 18.44
N GLY A 153 13.91 -6.04 18.32
CA GLY A 153 14.47 -6.99 17.35
C GLY A 153 13.93 -8.41 17.50
N LEU A 154 13.86 -8.92 18.73
CA LEU A 154 13.36 -10.28 19.02
C LEU A 154 11.87 -10.44 18.68
N TYR A 155 11.02 -9.51 19.10
CA TYR A 155 9.60 -9.54 18.72
C TYR A 155 9.44 -9.40 17.20
N LYS A 156 10.23 -8.53 16.56
CA LYS A 156 10.19 -8.35 15.11
C LYS A 156 10.58 -9.62 14.36
N LEU A 157 11.54 -10.38 14.87
CA LEU A 157 11.91 -11.71 14.36
C LEU A 157 10.74 -12.69 14.51
N LEU A 158 10.12 -12.77 15.69
CA LEU A 158 8.93 -13.59 15.92
C LEU A 158 7.79 -13.26 14.95
N ALA A 159 7.45 -11.98 14.83
CA ALA A 159 6.42 -11.49 13.91
C ALA A 159 6.76 -11.81 12.45
N LYS A 160 8.04 -11.74 12.07
CA LYS A 160 8.52 -12.08 10.72
C LYS A 160 8.38 -13.58 10.43
N VAL A 161 8.68 -14.46 11.37
CA VAL A 161 8.46 -15.92 11.23
C VAL A 161 6.98 -16.22 11.04
N LEU A 162 6.11 -15.64 11.89
CA LEU A 162 4.67 -15.80 11.79
C LEU A 162 4.11 -15.25 10.47
N ALA A 163 4.58 -14.08 10.01
CA ALA A 163 4.22 -13.50 8.73
C ALA A 163 4.65 -14.40 7.55
N ASN A 164 5.83 -15.01 7.62
CA ASN A 164 6.31 -15.95 6.62
C ASN A 164 5.43 -17.23 6.56
N ARG A 165 4.88 -17.67 7.70
CA ARG A 165 3.87 -18.74 7.74
C ARG A 165 2.53 -18.29 7.12
N LEU A 166 1.98 -17.13 7.51
CA LEU A 166 0.74 -16.58 6.94
C LEU A 166 0.78 -16.42 5.42
N LYS A 167 1.92 -15.94 4.90
CA LYS A 167 2.12 -15.71 3.47
C LYS A 167 1.84 -16.95 2.60
N LYS A 168 1.95 -18.16 3.18
CA LYS A 168 1.69 -19.42 2.47
C LYS A 168 0.19 -19.66 2.23
N VAL A 169 -0.67 -19.15 3.09
CA VAL A 169 -2.12 -19.43 3.06
C VAL A 169 -2.97 -18.21 2.76
N VAL A 170 -2.47 -16.99 2.97
CA VAL A 170 -3.29 -15.76 2.91
C VAL A 170 -4.06 -15.61 1.59
N GLY A 171 -3.46 -16.01 0.46
CA GLY A 171 -4.10 -15.93 -0.85
C GLY A 171 -5.30 -16.86 -1.05
N LYS A 172 -5.57 -17.78 -0.11
CA LYS A 172 -6.74 -18.68 -0.12
C LYS A 172 -7.93 -18.13 0.65
N VAL A 173 -7.70 -17.22 1.59
CA VAL A 173 -8.74 -16.63 2.46
C VAL A 173 -9.05 -15.19 2.11
N VAL A 174 -8.31 -14.59 1.17
CA VAL A 174 -8.58 -13.24 0.66
C VAL A 174 -8.92 -13.25 -0.83
N SER A 175 -10.01 -12.59 -1.15
CA SER A 175 -10.58 -12.46 -2.49
C SER A 175 -9.57 -11.97 -3.51
N THR A 176 -9.77 -12.37 -4.77
CA THR A 176 -8.92 -11.92 -5.89
C THR A 176 -8.99 -10.41 -6.15
N SER A 177 -10.00 -9.72 -5.62
CA SER A 177 -10.14 -8.26 -5.65
C SER A 177 -9.12 -7.54 -4.76
N GLN A 178 -8.49 -8.22 -3.79
CA GLN A 178 -7.42 -7.66 -2.95
C GLN A 178 -6.07 -7.74 -3.68
N ASN A 179 -5.52 -6.61 -4.12
CA ASN A 179 -4.30 -6.58 -4.91
C ASN A 179 -3.02 -6.30 -4.09
N ALA A 180 -3.15 -5.98 -2.80
CA ALA A 180 -2.00 -5.71 -1.92
C ALA A 180 -1.60 -6.92 -1.07
N PHE A 181 -0.30 -6.98 -0.73
CA PHE A 181 0.32 -7.91 0.23
C PHE A 181 0.17 -9.42 -0.02
N VAL A 182 -0.56 -9.84 -1.05
CA VAL A 182 -0.66 -11.24 -1.47
C VAL A 182 0.43 -11.57 -2.49
N LYS A 183 1.14 -12.68 -2.28
CA LYS A 183 2.22 -13.13 -3.19
C LYS A 183 1.68 -13.30 -4.62
N GLY A 184 2.36 -12.68 -5.58
CA GLY A 184 2.03 -12.77 -7.00
C GLY A 184 1.13 -11.65 -7.52
N ARG A 185 0.40 -10.94 -6.65
CA ARG A 185 -0.44 -9.79 -7.02
C ARG A 185 0.41 -8.52 -7.07
N GLN A 186 0.26 -7.72 -8.13
CA GLN A 186 1.04 -6.50 -8.33
C GLN A 186 0.14 -5.27 -8.27
N ILE A 187 0.68 -4.15 -7.77
CA ILE A 187 -0.04 -2.86 -7.72
C ILE A 187 -0.58 -2.42 -9.09
N LEU A 188 0.14 -2.76 -10.16
CA LEU A 188 -0.25 -2.43 -11.52
C LEU A 188 -1.51 -3.18 -11.99
N ASP A 189 -1.82 -4.33 -11.38
CA ASP A 189 -2.96 -5.17 -11.77
C ASP A 189 -4.27 -4.46 -11.46
N ALA A 190 -4.39 -3.86 -10.27
CA ALA A 190 -5.55 -3.07 -9.88
C ALA A 190 -5.75 -1.85 -10.80
N SER A 191 -4.67 -1.11 -11.10
CA SER A 191 -4.74 0.04 -12.01
C SER A 191 -5.11 -0.35 -13.44
N LEU A 192 -4.65 -1.51 -13.92
CA LEU A 192 -5.03 -2.04 -15.22
C LEU A 192 -6.53 -2.36 -15.23
N ILE A 193 -7.01 -3.17 -14.28
CA ILE A 193 -8.42 -3.57 -14.20
C ILE A 193 -9.33 -2.33 -14.12
N ALA A 194 -9.01 -1.36 -13.27
CA ALA A 194 -9.82 -0.16 -13.10
C ALA A 194 -9.92 0.66 -14.41
N ASN A 195 -8.84 0.76 -15.19
CA ASN A 195 -8.88 1.43 -16.49
C ASN A 195 -9.67 0.61 -17.54
N GLU A 196 -9.59 -0.72 -17.52
CA GLU A 196 -10.38 -1.57 -18.42
C GLU A 196 -11.87 -1.52 -18.10
N VAL A 197 -12.26 -1.40 -16.82
CA VAL A 197 -13.65 -1.18 -16.38
C VAL A 197 -14.19 0.13 -16.96
N ILE A 198 -13.46 1.24 -16.78
CA ILE A 198 -13.86 2.55 -17.31
C ILE A 198 -13.99 2.53 -18.83
N ASP A 199 -13.01 1.97 -19.54
CA ASP A 199 -13.04 1.86 -20.99
C ASP A 199 -14.23 1.02 -21.47
N THR A 200 -14.63 0.00 -20.70
CA THR A 200 -15.82 -0.82 -21.02
C THR A 200 -17.10 0.01 -20.92
N TRP A 201 -17.32 0.70 -19.80
CA TRP A 201 -18.49 1.59 -19.63
C TRP A 201 -18.55 2.68 -20.70
N GLN A 202 -17.41 3.32 -21.01
CA GLN A 202 -17.35 4.35 -22.05
C GLN A 202 -17.72 3.80 -23.44
N LYS A 203 -17.22 2.62 -23.81
CA LYS A 203 -17.51 2.00 -25.12
C LYS A 203 -18.95 1.52 -25.23
N GLN A 204 -19.50 0.97 -24.15
CA GLN A 204 -20.88 0.49 -24.09
C GLN A 204 -21.90 1.63 -23.86
N LYS A 205 -21.43 2.86 -23.62
CA LYS A 205 -22.24 4.02 -23.24
C LYS A 205 -23.10 3.77 -21.99
N GLU A 206 -22.58 2.94 -21.09
CA GLU A 206 -23.20 2.68 -19.79
C GLU A 206 -22.92 3.83 -18.82
N LYS A 207 -23.81 4.00 -17.85
CA LYS A 207 -23.73 5.04 -16.82
C LYS A 207 -23.25 4.41 -15.53
N GLY A 208 -21.98 4.65 -15.21
CA GLY A 208 -21.32 4.08 -14.04
C GLY A 208 -20.91 5.15 -13.03
N ILE A 209 -20.77 4.74 -11.78
CA ILE A 209 -20.17 5.51 -10.71
C ILE A 209 -18.97 4.72 -10.16
N ILE A 210 -17.90 5.47 -9.93
CA ILE A 210 -16.74 5.01 -9.18
C ILE A 210 -16.76 5.68 -7.82
N CYS A 211 -16.86 4.90 -6.75
CA CYS A 211 -16.66 5.37 -5.39
C CYS A 211 -15.22 5.07 -4.96
N LYS A 212 -14.39 6.10 -4.84
CA LYS A 212 -13.08 6.01 -4.20
C LYS A 212 -13.24 6.30 -2.72
N LEU A 213 -12.99 5.30 -1.88
CA LEU A 213 -13.16 5.41 -0.44
C LEU A 213 -11.80 5.62 0.25
N ASP A 214 -11.78 6.53 1.23
CA ASP A 214 -10.63 6.76 2.12
C ASP A 214 -11.00 6.25 3.52
N ILE A 215 -10.16 5.40 4.12
CA ILE A 215 -10.41 4.85 5.46
C ILE A 215 -9.63 5.66 6.50
N GLU A 216 -10.31 6.14 7.54
CA GLU A 216 -9.69 6.94 8.59
C GLU A 216 -8.74 6.12 9.45
N LYS A 217 -7.44 6.46 9.36
CA LYS A 217 -6.38 5.87 10.18
C LYS A 217 -6.46 4.34 10.18
N ALA A 218 -6.58 3.75 8.99
CA ALA A 218 -7.00 2.38 8.79
C ALA A 218 -6.28 1.35 9.68
N TYR A 219 -4.96 1.45 9.81
CA TYR A 219 -4.20 0.56 10.69
C TYR A 219 -4.53 0.82 12.17
N ASP A 220 -4.58 2.07 12.63
CA ASP A 220 -4.76 2.42 14.04
C ASP A 220 -6.19 2.14 14.57
N SER A 221 -7.18 1.98 13.68
CA SER A 221 -8.60 1.95 14.06
C SER A 221 -9.20 0.55 14.21
N ILE A 222 -8.57 -0.48 13.63
CA ILE A 222 -9.20 -1.81 13.54
C ILE A 222 -9.37 -2.48 14.91
N ASN A 223 -10.56 -3.03 15.16
CA ASN A 223 -10.90 -3.70 16.40
C ASN A 223 -10.30 -5.13 16.47
N TRP A 224 -9.68 -5.46 17.60
CA TRP A 224 -9.03 -6.76 17.77
C TRP A 224 -10.01 -7.91 17.96
N LYS A 225 -11.16 -7.69 18.63
CA LYS A 225 -12.17 -8.73 18.81
C LYS A 225 -12.78 -9.16 17.47
N PHE A 226 -13.01 -8.19 16.59
CA PHE A 226 -13.38 -8.37 15.19
C PHE A 226 -12.33 -9.19 14.45
N LEU A 227 -11.05 -8.80 14.52
CA LEU A 227 -9.98 -9.56 13.87
C LEU A 227 -9.89 -11.01 14.37
N VAL A 228 -10.02 -11.23 15.68
CA VAL A 228 -10.06 -12.59 16.26
C VAL A 228 -11.21 -13.41 15.66
N LYS A 229 -12.42 -12.83 15.58
CA LYS A 229 -13.57 -13.49 14.95
C LYS A 229 -13.33 -13.78 13.46
N VAL A 230 -12.69 -12.86 12.74
CA VAL A 230 -12.33 -13.06 11.33
C VAL A 230 -11.38 -14.24 11.18
N LEU A 231 -10.31 -14.32 11.98
CA LEU A 231 -9.37 -15.43 11.94
C LEU A 231 -10.05 -16.77 12.24
N GLN A 232 -10.93 -16.81 13.26
CA GLN A 232 -11.71 -18.01 13.58
C GLN A 232 -12.61 -18.42 12.40
N LYS A 233 -13.30 -17.46 11.78
CA LYS A 233 -14.16 -17.72 10.61
C LYS A 233 -13.39 -18.14 9.36
N MET A 234 -12.12 -17.76 9.24
CA MET A 234 -11.21 -18.19 8.17
C MET A 234 -10.55 -19.56 8.43
N GLY A 235 -10.93 -20.25 9.51
CA GLY A 235 -10.44 -21.60 9.83
C GLY A 235 -9.06 -21.64 10.48
N PHE A 236 -8.53 -20.51 10.99
CA PHE A 236 -7.30 -20.55 11.78
C PHE A 236 -7.54 -21.20 13.13
N GLY A 237 -6.62 -22.09 13.53
CA GLY A 237 -6.71 -22.82 14.79
C GLY A 237 -6.59 -21.93 16.02
N SER A 238 -7.02 -22.46 17.17
CA SER A 238 -7.07 -21.71 18.43
C SER A 238 -5.69 -21.28 18.92
N LYS A 239 -4.66 -22.09 18.67
CA LYS A 239 -3.27 -21.76 19.02
C LYS A 239 -2.78 -20.58 18.19
N TRP A 240 -3.02 -20.60 16.87
CA TRP A 240 -2.69 -19.49 15.98
C TRP A 240 -3.38 -18.19 16.40
N VAL A 241 -4.68 -18.26 16.70
CA VAL A 241 -5.46 -17.10 17.18
C VAL A 241 -4.88 -16.59 18.51
N GLY A 242 -4.48 -17.48 19.42
CA GLY A 242 -3.80 -17.13 20.67
C GLY A 242 -2.47 -16.42 20.44
N TRP A 243 -1.66 -16.88 19.48
CA TRP A 243 -0.42 -16.22 19.08
C TRP A 243 -0.68 -14.80 18.57
N MET A 244 -1.63 -14.62 17.66
CA MET A 244 -1.99 -13.30 17.14
C MET A 244 -2.49 -12.37 18.25
N TRP A 245 -3.33 -12.89 19.16
CA TRP A 245 -3.82 -12.14 20.31
C TRP A 245 -2.68 -11.65 21.21
N SER A 246 -1.69 -12.49 21.50
CA SER A 246 -0.54 -12.10 22.32
C SER A 246 0.36 -11.08 21.63
N CYS A 247 0.58 -11.23 20.32
CA CYS A 247 1.32 -10.24 19.53
C CYS A 247 0.65 -8.85 19.58
N LEU A 248 -0.69 -8.79 19.54
CA LEU A 248 -1.45 -7.54 19.57
C LEU A 248 -1.59 -6.96 20.98
N SER A 249 -2.12 -7.76 21.92
CA SER A 249 -2.55 -7.28 23.24
C SER A 249 -1.41 -6.95 24.20
N SER A 250 -0.20 -7.47 23.96
CA SER A 250 0.94 -7.23 24.85
C SER A 250 1.75 -5.98 24.48
N ALA A 251 1.41 -5.29 23.39
CA ALA A 251 2.13 -4.13 22.90
C ALA A 251 1.98 -2.91 23.83
N LYS A 252 3.09 -2.23 24.07
CA LYS A 252 3.13 -0.94 24.78
C LYS A 252 3.94 0.06 23.98
N PHE A 253 3.54 1.31 24.03
CA PHE A 253 4.08 2.37 23.17
C PHE A 253 4.66 3.51 23.99
N SER A 254 5.79 4.03 23.50
CA SER A 254 6.27 5.38 23.80
C SER A 254 6.43 6.13 22.48
N VAL A 255 6.00 7.38 22.43
CA VAL A 255 6.12 8.19 21.21
C VAL A 255 7.47 8.89 21.21
N LEU A 256 8.24 8.75 20.13
CA LEU A 256 9.50 9.48 19.95
C LEU A 256 9.22 10.87 19.39
N VAL A 257 9.37 11.87 20.25
CA VAL A 257 9.20 13.29 19.90
C VAL A 257 10.57 13.95 20.01
N ASN A 258 11.08 14.49 18.90
CA ASN A 258 12.40 15.12 18.81
C ASN A 258 13.58 14.25 19.32
N GLY A 259 13.41 12.92 19.32
CA GLY A 259 14.40 11.95 19.79
C GLY A 259 14.27 11.54 21.25
N VAL A 260 13.29 12.08 21.98
CA VAL A 260 13.00 11.73 23.37
C VAL A 260 11.72 10.91 23.44
N PRO A 261 11.71 9.74 24.11
CA PRO A 261 10.49 8.99 24.37
C PRO A 261 9.54 9.76 25.29
N ALA A 262 8.26 9.81 24.93
CA ALA A 262 7.19 10.41 25.70
C ALA A 262 6.05 9.40 25.92
N GLY A 263 5.54 9.35 27.15
CA GLY A 263 4.50 8.42 27.57
C GLY A 263 4.94 6.95 27.61
N PHE A 264 4.10 6.11 28.23
CA PHE A 264 4.22 4.65 28.18
C PHE A 264 2.84 4.02 28.40
N PHE A 265 2.16 3.64 27.32
CA PHE A 265 0.76 3.23 27.37
C PHE A 265 0.50 1.97 26.54
N PRO A 266 -0.49 1.13 26.94
CA PRO A 266 -0.93 0.00 26.12
C PRO A 266 -1.85 0.47 24.99
N SER A 267 -2.07 -0.37 23.99
CA SER A 267 -3.21 -0.23 23.06
C SER A 267 -4.29 -1.26 23.35
N SER A 268 -5.52 -0.97 22.94
CA SER A 268 -6.63 -1.93 22.94
C SER A 268 -7.29 -2.12 21.57
N LYS A 269 -6.80 -1.41 20.55
CA LYS A 269 -7.16 -1.59 19.13
C LYS A 269 -5.98 -1.21 18.23
N GLY A 270 -6.15 -1.43 16.93
CA GLY A 270 -5.22 -1.00 15.89
C GLY A 270 -4.10 -2.00 15.61
N LEU A 271 -3.43 -1.81 14.48
CA LEU A 271 -2.32 -2.60 13.98
C LEU A 271 -1.10 -1.70 13.84
N ARG A 272 0.08 -2.24 14.15
CA ARG A 272 1.32 -1.48 14.16
C ARG A 272 1.87 -1.29 12.76
N GLN A 273 1.98 -0.04 12.31
CA GLN A 273 2.55 0.26 11.01
C GLN A 273 4.08 0.10 11.03
N GLY A 274 4.58 -1.03 10.56
CA GLY A 274 5.99 -1.43 10.65
C GLY A 274 6.19 -2.86 11.18
N ASP A 275 5.12 -3.45 11.70
CA ASP A 275 5.07 -4.86 12.10
C ASP A 275 4.87 -5.76 10.85
N PRO A 276 5.69 -6.81 10.65
CA PRO A 276 5.53 -7.77 9.57
C PRO A 276 4.14 -8.43 9.48
N LEU A 277 3.43 -8.58 10.60
CA LEU A 277 2.10 -9.21 10.66
C LEU A 277 0.98 -8.27 10.23
N SER A 278 1.07 -6.99 10.59
CA SER A 278 -0.01 -6.02 10.42
C SER A 278 -0.60 -5.98 9.01
N PRO A 279 0.18 -5.98 7.92
CA PRO A 279 -0.39 -5.96 6.56
C PRO A 279 -1.31 -7.14 6.26
N TYR A 280 -0.96 -8.34 6.73
CA TYR A 280 -1.76 -9.55 6.49
C TYR A 280 -3.03 -9.55 7.34
N LEU A 281 -2.92 -9.18 8.63
CA LEU A 281 -4.08 -9.04 9.51
C LEU A 281 -5.06 -7.98 8.97
N PHE A 282 -4.54 -6.87 8.45
CA PHE A 282 -5.36 -5.81 7.88
C PHE A 282 -6.17 -6.29 6.66
N ILE A 283 -5.52 -6.94 5.67
CA ILE A 283 -6.24 -7.41 4.48
C ILE A 283 -7.24 -8.52 4.79
N MET A 284 -6.99 -9.35 5.80
CA MET A 284 -7.97 -10.35 6.27
C MET A 284 -9.17 -9.66 6.92
N GLY A 285 -8.97 -8.57 7.66
CA GLY A 285 -10.08 -7.74 8.15
C GLY A 285 -10.89 -7.09 7.02
N MET A 286 -10.21 -6.59 5.99
CA MET A 286 -10.84 -6.02 4.79
C MET A 286 -11.65 -7.04 3.98
N GLU A 287 -11.36 -8.33 4.09
CA GLU A 287 -12.14 -9.39 3.43
C GLU A 287 -13.62 -9.39 3.87
N VAL A 288 -13.92 -8.90 5.07
CA VAL A 288 -15.32 -8.76 5.50
C VAL A 288 -16.07 -7.75 4.62
N LEU A 289 -15.42 -6.66 4.21
CA LEU A 289 -16.00 -5.68 3.30
C LEU A 289 -16.19 -6.28 1.89
N ASP A 290 -15.21 -7.06 1.42
CA ASP A 290 -15.30 -7.82 0.16
C ASP A 290 -16.58 -8.68 0.13
N VAL A 291 -16.76 -9.49 1.18
CA VAL A 291 -17.90 -10.42 1.30
C VAL A 291 -19.22 -9.67 1.38
N LEU A 292 -19.29 -8.56 2.12
CA LEU A 292 -20.49 -7.73 2.19
C LEU A 292 -20.87 -7.17 0.81
N ILE A 293 -19.90 -6.65 0.05
CA ILE A 293 -20.12 -6.13 -1.29
C ILE A 293 -20.55 -7.27 -2.23
N ARG A 294 -19.88 -8.42 -2.20
CA ARG A 294 -20.25 -9.58 -3.04
C ARG A 294 -21.67 -10.05 -2.76
N ARG A 295 -22.07 -10.17 -1.50
CA ARG A 295 -23.46 -10.55 -1.14
C ARG A 295 -24.48 -9.53 -1.63
N ALA A 296 -24.15 -8.24 -1.57
CA ALA A 296 -25.01 -7.20 -2.11
C ALA A 296 -25.14 -7.29 -3.64
N VAL A 297 -24.06 -7.66 -4.34
CA VAL A 297 -24.09 -7.91 -5.78
C VAL A 297 -24.89 -9.16 -6.13
N GLU A 298 -24.66 -10.28 -5.44
CA GLU A 298 -25.41 -11.53 -5.60
C GLU A 298 -26.90 -11.36 -5.32
N GLY A 299 -27.25 -10.52 -4.33
CA GLY A 299 -28.62 -10.15 -4.00
C GLY A 299 -29.26 -9.10 -4.91
N GLY A 300 -28.53 -8.55 -5.89
CA GLY A 300 -29.02 -7.53 -6.81
C GLY A 300 -29.18 -6.12 -6.22
N PHE A 301 -28.65 -5.87 -5.01
CA PHE A 301 -28.64 -4.55 -4.37
C PHE A 301 -27.54 -3.65 -4.93
N LEU A 302 -26.45 -4.24 -5.43
CA LEU A 302 -25.39 -3.53 -6.15
C LEU A 302 -25.16 -4.19 -7.51
N SER A 303 -24.88 -3.39 -8.52
CA SER A 303 -24.48 -3.90 -9.83
C SER A 303 -23.15 -3.26 -10.23
N GLY A 304 -22.08 -4.07 -10.26
CA GLY A 304 -20.77 -3.65 -10.75
C GLY A 304 -20.70 -3.54 -12.27
N CYS A 305 -19.51 -3.26 -12.82
CA CYS A 305 -19.29 -3.26 -14.26
C CYS A 305 -19.33 -4.69 -14.81
N ASN A 306 -20.21 -4.94 -15.79
CA ASN A 306 -20.33 -6.23 -16.43
C ASN A 306 -19.50 -6.26 -17.73
N ILE A 307 -18.32 -6.86 -17.65
CA ILE A 307 -17.41 -6.96 -18.80
C ILE A 307 -17.88 -8.12 -19.69
N ARG A 308 -18.21 -7.79 -20.94
CA ARG A 308 -18.68 -8.68 -22.00
C ARG A 308 -17.90 -8.40 -23.27
N GLY A 309 -17.46 -9.42 -24.01
CA GLY A 309 -16.70 -9.20 -25.25
C GLY A 309 -16.29 -10.47 -26.00
N GLY A 310 -15.89 -11.53 -25.30
CA GLY A 310 -15.55 -12.83 -25.89
C GLY A 310 -16.68 -13.87 -25.89
N SER A 311 -16.40 -15.09 -26.34
CA SER A 311 -17.29 -16.27 -26.31
C SER A 311 -17.50 -16.89 -24.91
N GLY A 312 -16.95 -16.28 -23.86
CA GLY A 312 -16.99 -16.76 -22.48
C GLY A 312 -18.07 -16.09 -21.63
N PRO A 313 -18.25 -16.55 -20.37
CA PRO A 313 -19.17 -15.94 -19.42
C PRO A 313 -18.75 -14.50 -19.10
N SER A 314 -19.74 -13.66 -18.83
CA SER A 314 -19.50 -12.28 -18.40
C SER A 314 -18.79 -12.22 -17.05
N LEU A 315 -17.90 -11.24 -16.88
CA LEU A 315 -17.20 -11.01 -15.62
C LEU A 315 -17.70 -9.71 -14.98
N ASN A 316 -18.27 -9.79 -13.77
CA ASN A 316 -18.66 -8.62 -12.99
C ASN A 316 -17.50 -8.13 -12.13
N ILE A 317 -17.13 -6.85 -12.27
CA ILE A 317 -16.16 -6.17 -11.42
C ILE A 317 -16.90 -5.10 -10.61
N SER A 318 -17.08 -5.35 -9.32
CA SER A 318 -17.78 -4.43 -8.41
C SER A 318 -16.83 -3.64 -7.51
N HIS A 319 -15.62 -4.12 -7.24
CA HIS A 319 -14.66 -3.42 -6.39
C HIS A 319 -13.23 -3.94 -6.57
N LEU A 320 -12.26 -3.12 -6.17
CA LEU A 320 -10.85 -3.50 -6.04
C LEU A 320 -10.29 -2.89 -4.75
N PHE A 321 -9.49 -3.68 -4.04
CA PHE A 321 -8.75 -3.21 -2.88
C PHE A 321 -7.25 -3.20 -3.18
N PHE A 322 -6.56 -2.22 -2.63
CA PHE A 322 -5.12 -2.25 -2.46
C PHE A 322 -4.82 -1.82 -1.03
N ALA A 323 -4.89 -2.78 -0.11
CA ALA A 323 -4.92 -2.50 1.32
C ALA A 323 -6.10 -1.56 1.67
N ASP A 324 -5.84 -0.35 2.15
CA ASP A 324 -6.84 0.65 2.51
C ASP A 324 -7.39 1.43 1.30
N ASP A 325 -6.61 1.54 0.21
CA ASP A 325 -7.06 2.17 -1.04
C ASP A 325 -8.18 1.33 -1.69
N THR A 326 -9.42 1.80 -1.55
CA THR A 326 -10.63 1.08 -1.97
C THR A 326 -11.33 1.81 -3.11
N ILE A 327 -11.63 1.09 -4.18
CA ILE A 327 -12.44 1.58 -5.30
C ILE A 327 -13.60 0.63 -5.54
N ILE A 328 -14.81 1.18 -5.60
CA ILE A 328 -16.05 0.45 -5.85
C ILE A 328 -16.63 0.96 -7.17
N PHE A 329 -17.11 0.03 -7.99
CA PHE A 329 -17.78 0.26 -9.26
C PHE A 329 -19.24 -0.13 -9.09
N CYS A 330 -20.15 0.80 -9.35
CA CYS A 330 -21.58 0.52 -9.39
C CYS A 330 -22.26 1.26 -10.54
N GLU A 331 -23.41 0.76 -10.99
CA GLU A 331 -24.28 1.55 -11.88
C GLU A 331 -24.73 2.84 -11.21
N ALA A 332 -24.93 3.88 -12.01
CA ALA A 332 -25.36 5.20 -11.55
C ALA A 332 -26.84 5.22 -11.12
N ARG A 333 -27.13 4.65 -9.94
CA ARG A 333 -28.47 4.57 -9.34
C ARG A 333 -28.41 4.97 -7.87
N LYS A 334 -29.40 5.76 -7.45
CA LYS A 334 -29.51 6.23 -6.06
C LYS A 334 -29.60 5.07 -5.07
N ASP A 335 -30.48 4.10 -5.33
CA ASP A 335 -30.66 2.92 -4.47
C ASP A 335 -29.35 2.17 -4.22
N HIS A 336 -28.51 2.01 -5.25
CA HIS A 336 -27.20 1.36 -5.11
C HIS A 336 -26.30 2.12 -4.12
N LEU A 337 -26.31 3.45 -4.13
CA LEU A 337 -25.52 4.25 -3.20
C LEU A 337 -26.09 4.20 -1.78
N THR A 338 -27.42 4.13 -1.63
CA THR A 338 -28.06 3.88 -0.33
C THR A 338 -27.61 2.54 0.24
N TYR A 339 -27.66 1.45 -0.55
CA TYR A 339 -27.21 0.14 -0.11
C TYR A 339 -25.72 0.10 0.19
N LEU A 340 -24.90 0.80 -0.60
CA LEU A 340 -23.48 0.95 -0.33
C LEU A 340 -23.25 1.68 1.00
N GLY A 341 -23.98 2.76 1.28
CA GLY A 341 -23.94 3.46 2.56
C GLY A 341 -24.20 2.53 3.74
N TRP A 342 -25.24 1.68 3.64
CA TRP A 342 -25.53 0.66 4.66
C TRP A 342 -24.41 -0.36 4.82
N ILE A 343 -23.83 -0.86 3.73
CA ILE A 343 -22.70 -1.80 3.78
C ILE A 343 -21.51 -1.18 4.51
N LEU A 344 -21.16 0.07 4.19
CA LEU A 344 -20.05 0.78 4.81
C LEU A 344 -20.33 1.04 6.29
N PHE A 345 -21.56 1.42 6.65
CA PHE A 345 -21.97 1.60 8.04
C PHE A 345 -21.85 0.30 8.86
N TRP A 346 -22.35 -0.82 8.33
CA TRP A 346 -22.25 -2.13 8.98
C TRP A 346 -20.79 -2.58 9.13
N PHE A 347 -19.98 -2.36 8.11
CA PHE A 347 -18.55 -2.65 8.16
C PHE A 347 -17.83 -1.81 9.20
N GLU A 348 -18.10 -0.50 9.29
CA GLU A 348 -17.57 0.38 10.32
C GLU A 348 -17.98 -0.08 11.73
N ALA A 349 -19.27 -0.42 11.92
CA ALA A 349 -19.80 -0.88 13.20
C ALA A 349 -19.18 -2.20 13.67
N ALA A 350 -18.82 -3.10 12.74
CA ALA A 350 -18.20 -4.38 13.06
C ALA A 350 -16.67 -4.26 13.26
N SER A 351 -15.99 -3.57 12.36
CA SER A 351 -14.52 -3.55 12.28
C SER A 351 -13.86 -2.40 13.04
N GLY A 352 -14.59 -1.32 13.30
CA GLY A 352 -14.03 -0.05 13.75
C GLY A 352 -13.35 0.78 12.64
N LEU A 353 -13.34 0.30 11.39
CA LEU A 353 -12.77 1.03 10.25
C LEU A 353 -13.78 2.03 9.70
N ARG A 354 -13.64 3.29 10.12
CA ARG A 354 -14.48 4.40 9.67
C ARG A 354 -14.09 4.90 8.29
N ILE A 355 -15.08 5.16 7.44
CA ILE A 355 -14.88 5.78 6.14
C ILE A 355 -14.81 7.30 6.28
N ASN A 356 -13.76 7.91 5.73
CA ASN A 356 -13.64 9.35 5.62
C ASN A 356 -14.45 9.85 4.43
N LEU A 357 -15.75 10.08 4.63
CA LEU A 357 -16.62 10.58 3.57
C LEU A 357 -16.16 11.94 3.01
N ALA A 358 -15.53 12.77 3.85
CA ALA A 358 -14.98 14.06 3.43
C ALA A 358 -13.75 13.95 2.51
N LYS A 359 -13.06 12.81 2.48
CA LYS A 359 -11.94 12.53 1.55
C LYS A 359 -12.30 11.52 0.46
N SER A 360 -13.47 10.89 0.59
CA SER A 360 -14.00 9.96 -0.39
C SER A 360 -14.65 10.72 -1.54
N GLU A 361 -14.60 10.13 -2.73
CA GLU A 361 -15.04 10.75 -3.97
C GLU A 361 -15.96 9.81 -4.75
N ILE A 362 -17.05 10.35 -5.31
CA ILE A 362 -17.86 9.73 -6.35
C ILE A 362 -17.47 10.35 -7.69
N ILE A 363 -17.06 9.51 -8.64
CA ILE A 363 -16.63 9.93 -9.97
C ILE A 363 -17.59 9.31 -11.00
N PRO A 364 -18.33 10.12 -11.78
CA PRO A 364 -19.20 9.62 -12.81
C PRO A 364 -18.42 9.12 -14.03
N VAL A 365 -18.92 8.07 -14.67
CA VAL A 365 -18.42 7.52 -15.94
C VAL A 365 -19.58 7.44 -16.92
N GLY A 366 -19.42 8.08 -18.08
CA GLY A 366 -20.51 8.23 -19.05
C GLY A 366 -21.42 9.42 -18.71
N GLU A 367 -22.59 9.49 -19.36
CA GLU A 367 -23.57 10.57 -19.21
C GLU A 367 -24.45 10.35 -17.98
N VAL A 368 -23.88 10.53 -16.78
CA VAL A 368 -24.60 10.48 -15.51
C VAL A 368 -25.23 11.85 -15.23
N VAL A 369 -26.53 11.87 -14.99
CA VAL A 369 -27.31 13.05 -14.61
C VAL A 369 -27.39 13.10 -13.08
N GLU A 370 -27.47 14.29 -12.48
CA GLU A 370 -27.65 14.49 -11.02
C GLU A 370 -26.56 13.82 -10.15
N VAL A 371 -25.30 13.92 -10.58
CA VAL A 371 -24.16 13.35 -9.84
C VAL A 371 -24.03 13.95 -8.44
N GLU A 372 -24.42 15.21 -8.27
CA GLU A 372 -24.45 15.89 -6.98
C GLU A 372 -25.45 15.24 -6.01
N GLU A 373 -26.63 14.83 -6.47
CA GLU A 373 -27.61 14.14 -5.63
C GLU A 373 -27.10 12.76 -5.20
N LEU A 374 -26.46 12.05 -6.14
CA LEU A 374 -25.80 10.77 -5.88
C LEU A 374 -24.67 10.92 -4.86
N ALA A 375 -23.89 12.00 -4.95
CA ALA A 375 -22.84 12.30 -4.00
C ALA A 375 -23.39 12.62 -2.60
N VAL A 376 -24.51 13.34 -2.51
CA VAL A 376 -25.20 13.62 -1.24
C VAL A 376 -25.73 12.33 -0.60
N GLU A 377 -26.26 11.39 -1.38
CA GLU A 377 -26.77 10.12 -0.87
C GLU A 377 -25.70 9.32 -0.10
N LEU A 378 -24.47 9.28 -0.61
CA LEU A 378 -23.35 8.62 0.08
C LEU A 378 -22.63 9.54 1.08
N GLY A 379 -22.80 10.86 0.96
CA GLY A 379 -22.09 11.88 1.75
C GLY A 379 -20.67 12.20 1.26
N CYS A 380 -20.35 11.89 -0.01
CA CYS A 380 -19.03 12.04 -0.59
C CYS A 380 -18.88 13.30 -1.45
N ARG A 381 -17.65 13.61 -1.86
CA ARG A 381 -17.39 14.69 -2.84
C ARG A 381 -17.61 14.20 -4.27
N VAL A 382 -18.01 15.09 -5.17
CA VAL A 382 -17.99 14.81 -6.61
C VAL A 382 -16.56 15.00 -7.13
N GLY A 383 -16.01 13.95 -7.73
CA GLY A 383 -14.76 13.96 -8.47
C GLY A 383 -14.98 13.88 -9.98
N THR A 384 -13.90 13.96 -10.76
CA THR A 384 -13.95 13.91 -12.23
C THR A 384 -12.86 13.02 -12.81
N LEU A 385 -13.10 12.48 -14.01
CA LEU A 385 -12.08 11.81 -14.81
C LEU A 385 -11.35 12.84 -15.71
N PRO A 386 -10.04 12.68 -15.94
CA PRO A 386 -9.17 11.66 -15.37
C PRO A 386 -8.77 11.97 -13.93
N SER A 387 -8.74 10.94 -13.07
CA SER A 387 -8.34 11.05 -11.65
C SER A 387 -7.04 10.28 -11.37
N GLN A 388 -6.55 10.30 -10.13
CA GLN A 388 -5.43 9.46 -9.70
C GLN A 388 -5.92 8.27 -8.87
N TYR A 389 -5.37 7.08 -9.16
CA TYR A 389 -5.55 5.85 -8.39
C TYR A 389 -4.21 5.10 -8.32
N LEU A 390 -3.76 4.79 -7.11
CA LEU A 390 -2.46 4.13 -6.84
C LEU A 390 -1.27 4.85 -7.52
N GLY A 391 -1.33 6.18 -7.62
CA GLY A 391 -0.30 7.01 -8.26
C GLY A 391 -0.28 6.95 -9.79
N LEU A 392 -1.27 6.34 -10.43
CA LEU A 392 -1.46 6.29 -11.88
C LEU A 392 -2.74 7.01 -12.32
N PRO A 393 -2.77 7.57 -13.54
CA PRO A 393 -3.98 8.12 -14.13
C PRO A 393 -5.09 7.05 -14.26
N LEU A 394 -6.30 7.42 -13.90
CA LEU A 394 -7.50 6.62 -14.03
C LEU A 394 -8.43 7.26 -15.06
N GLY A 395 -8.90 6.48 -16.04
CA GLY A 395 -9.83 6.94 -17.08
C GLY A 395 -9.22 7.91 -18.10
N ALA A 396 -7.89 8.02 -18.13
CA ALA A 396 -7.19 8.88 -19.08
C ALA A 396 -6.93 8.14 -20.42
N PRO A 397 -6.99 8.83 -21.57
CA PRO A 397 -6.63 8.22 -22.85
C PRO A 397 -5.18 7.73 -22.85
N ASN A 398 -4.95 6.49 -23.33
CA ASN A 398 -3.64 5.80 -23.28
C ASN A 398 -2.47 6.61 -23.89
N ARG A 399 -2.74 7.54 -24.82
CA ARG A 399 -1.71 8.36 -25.50
C ARG A 399 -1.78 9.85 -25.20
N ALA A 400 -2.55 10.27 -24.19
CA ALA A 400 -2.61 11.66 -23.78
C ALA A 400 -1.20 12.17 -23.38
N PRO A 401 -0.71 13.31 -23.88
CA PRO A 401 0.55 13.88 -23.41
C PRO A 401 0.47 14.41 -21.97
N TYR A 402 -0.67 14.99 -21.59
CA TYR A 402 -0.83 15.68 -20.30
C TYR A 402 -0.70 14.76 -19.08
N ILE A 403 -1.01 13.46 -19.21
CA ILE A 403 -0.85 12.51 -18.10
C ILE A 403 0.61 12.37 -17.65
N TRP A 404 1.57 12.77 -18.49
CA TRP A 404 3.00 12.68 -18.22
C TRP A 404 3.59 13.96 -17.62
N ASP A 405 2.83 15.06 -17.57
CA ASP A 405 3.35 16.36 -17.12
C ASP A 405 3.78 16.30 -15.65
N GLY A 406 3.06 15.56 -14.80
CA GLY A 406 3.48 15.30 -13.41
C GLY A 406 4.79 14.52 -13.29
N VAL A 407 5.07 13.59 -14.21
CA VAL A 407 6.35 12.86 -14.24
C VAL A 407 7.48 13.81 -14.66
N GLU A 408 7.26 14.61 -15.69
CA GLU A 408 8.21 15.60 -16.17
C GLU A 408 8.56 16.61 -15.07
N GLU A 409 7.56 17.09 -14.34
CA GLU A 409 7.73 18.02 -13.24
C GLU A 409 8.55 17.41 -12.09
N ARG A 410 8.32 16.14 -11.72
CA ARG A 410 9.15 15.44 -10.73
C ARG A 410 10.61 15.31 -11.19
N VAL A 411 10.84 15.01 -12.47
CA VAL A 411 12.19 14.97 -13.05
C VAL A 411 12.87 16.33 -12.94
N ARG A 412 12.16 17.42 -13.29
CA ARG A 412 12.67 18.80 -13.21
C ARG A 412 12.98 19.22 -11.78
N ARG A 413 12.06 18.98 -10.83
CA ARG A 413 12.26 19.28 -9.40
C ARG A 413 13.48 18.55 -8.84
N ARG A 414 13.65 17.27 -9.16
CA ARG A 414 14.82 16.51 -8.69
C ARG A 414 16.13 17.08 -9.23
N LEU A 415 16.14 17.48 -10.51
CA LEU A 415 17.30 18.12 -11.14
C LEU A 415 17.62 19.49 -10.54
N ALA A 416 16.60 20.27 -10.15
CA ALA A 416 16.78 21.58 -9.53
C ALA A 416 17.53 21.47 -8.17
N LEU A 417 17.34 20.36 -7.45
CA LEU A 417 18.06 20.09 -6.20
C LEU A 417 19.54 19.75 -6.44
N TRP A 418 19.93 19.37 -7.66
CA TRP A 418 21.29 18.99 -7.98
C TRP A 418 22.07 20.18 -8.53
N LYS A 419 23.00 20.69 -7.73
CA LYS A 419 23.95 21.71 -8.16
C LYS A 419 24.89 21.13 -9.22
N ARG A 420 24.51 21.27 -10.50
CA ARG A 420 25.18 20.70 -11.68
C ARG A 420 26.69 20.95 -11.69
N GLN A 421 27.12 22.09 -11.16
CA GLN A 421 28.53 22.51 -11.11
C GLN A 421 29.43 21.62 -10.24
N TYR A 422 28.87 20.88 -9.28
CA TYR A 422 29.66 20.06 -8.36
C TYR A 422 29.60 18.55 -8.68
N ILE A 423 29.04 18.16 -9.82
CA ILE A 423 28.84 16.76 -10.20
C ILE A 423 29.61 16.45 -11.49
N SER A 424 30.54 15.51 -11.41
CA SER A 424 31.29 15.00 -12.56
C SER A 424 30.36 14.39 -13.61
N LYS A 425 30.79 14.36 -14.88
CA LYS A 425 29.99 13.72 -15.96
C LYS A 425 29.62 12.27 -15.62
N GLY A 426 30.55 11.51 -15.04
CA GLY A 426 30.29 10.15 -14.55
C GLY A 426 29.21 10.11 -13.47
N GLY A 427 29.28 11.00 -12.47
CA GLY A 427 28.25 11.14 -11.44
C GLY A 427 26.88 11.49 -12.03
N ARG A 428 26.83 12.36 -13.04
CA ARG A 428 25.58 12.71 -13.74
C ARG A 428 24.99 11.51 -14.48
N VAL A 429 25.82 10.73 -15.18
CA VAL A 429 25.36 9.47 -15.81
C VAL A 429 24.77 8.53 -14.77
N THR A 430 25.44 8.35 -13.63
CA THR A 430 24.94 7.51 -12.53
C THR A 430 23.58 8.00 -12.02
N LEU A 431 23.43 9.30 -11.78
CA LEU A 431 22.17 9.91 -11.33
C LEU A 431 21.04 9.80 -12.36
N ILE A 432 21.36 9.94 -13.65
CA ILE A 432 20.38 9.70 -14.73
C ILE A 432 19.90 8.25 -14.66
N LYS A 433 20.82 7.28 -14.56
CA LYS A 433 20.49 5.85 -14.53
C LYS A 433 19.69 5.44 -13.29
N SER A 434 20.13 5.84 -12.11
CA SER A 434 19.55 5.37 -10.84
C SER A 434 18.27 6.11 -10.46
N THR A 435 18.17 7.40 -10.80
CA THR A 435 17.13 8.28 -10.27
C THR A 435 16.20 8.83 -11.36
N LEU A 436 16.71 9.41 -12.44
CA LEU A 436 15.82 10.03 -13.44
C LEU A 436 15.12 9.00 -14.31
N ALA A 437 15.84 7.95 -14.72
CA ALA A 437 15.30 6.89 -15.56
C ALA A 437 14.28 6.01 -14.80
N SER A 438 14.31 5.99 -13.45
CA SER A 438 13.37 5.22 -12.63
C SER A 438 12.04 5.92 -12.37
N MET A 439 12.00 7.26 -12.35
CA MET A 439 10.77 8.04 -12.15
C MET A 439 9.62 7.74 -13.12
N PRO A 440 9.85 7.62 -14.45
CA PRO A 440 8.78 7.29 -15.38
C PRO A 440 8.41 5.81 -15.40
N ILE A 441 9.21 4.90 -14.81
CA ILE A 441 9.03 3.43 -14.96
C ILE A 441 7.64 3.00 -14.54
N TYR A 442 7.15 3.53 -13.42
CA TYR A 442 5.85 3.15 -12.88
C TYR A 442 4.71 3.42 -13.88
N GLN A 443 4.66 4.62 -14.44
CA GLN A 443 3.66 4.99 -15.44
C GLN A 443 3.92 4.34 -16.82
N MET A 444 5.19 4.19 -17.22
CA MET A 444 5.58 3.45 -18.44
C MET A 444 5.24 1.96 -18.38
N SER A 445 4.95 1.43 -17.20
CA SER A 445 4.57 0.03 -17.06
C SER A 445 3.13 -0.23 -17.49
N ILE A 446 2.27 0.78 -17.59
CA ILE A 446 0.87 0.63 -18.06
C ILE A 446 0.61 1.45 -19.34
N PHE A 447 1.13 2.68 -19.42
CA PHE A 447 0.78 3.62 -20.48
C PHE A 447 1.84 3.69 -21.57
N ARG A 448 1.40 3.87 -22.82
CA ARG A 448 2.31 4.11 -23.95
C ARG A 448 2.72 5.58 -23.98
N MET A 449 4.00 5.84 -23.73
CA MET A 449 4.55 7.19 -23.74
C MET A 449 4.55 7.77 -25.16
N PRO A 450 3.90 8.93 -25.40
CA PRO A 450 3.95 9.59 -26.71
C PRO A 450 5.36 10.05 -27.07
N LYS A 451 5.70 10.03 -28.37
CA LYS A 451 7.03 10.45 -28.86
C LYS A 451 7.40 11.88 -28.42
N VAL A 452 6.42 12.79 -28.33
CA VAL A 452 6.65 14.16 -27.86
C VAL A 452 7.13 14.19 -26.41
N VAL A 453 6.53 13.38 -25.53
CA VAL A 453 6.91 13.28 -24.11
C VAL A 453 8.29 12.65 -23.97
N VAL A 454 8.58 11.58 -24.72
CA VAL A 454 9.92 10.96 -24.76
C VAL A 454 10.97 12.04 -25.05
N ARG A 455 10.75 12.85 -26.10
CA ARG A 455 11.67 13.93 -26.47
C ARG A 455 11.80 14.98 -25.37
N ARG A 456 10.71 15.37 -24.68
CA ARG A 456 10.77 16.34 -23.56
C ARG A 456 11.64 15.82 -22.41
N ILE A 457 11.44 14.57 -21.97
CA ILE A 457 12.20 13.99 -20.85
C ILE A 457 13.66 13.73 -21.25
N GLU A 458 13.91 13.15 -22.43
CA GLU A 458 15.27 12.90 -22.91
C GLU A 458 16.05 14.21 -23.13
N LYS A 459 15.38 15.29 -23.56
CA LYS A 459 15.98 16.63 -23.61
C LYS A 459 16.46 17.07 -22.22
N VAL A 460 15.62 16.93 -21.20
CA VAL A 460 15.97 17.28 -19.82
C VAL A 460 17.15 16.45 -19.30
N GLN A 461 17.20 15.15 -19.60
CA GLN A 461 18.34 14.29 -19.25
C GLN A 461 19.62 14.69 -19.97
N ARG A 462 19.52 15.02 -21.26
CA ARG A 462 20.63 15.46 -22.11
C ARG A 462 21.19 16.81 -21.65
N ASP A 463 20.31 17.76 -21.34
CA ASP A 463 20.68 19.07 -20.80
C ASP A 463 21.39 18.94 -19.46
N PHE A 464 20.97 18.01 -18.60
CA PHE A 464 21.66 17.70 -17.36
C PHE A 464 23.04 17.08 -17.60
N LEU A 465 23.15 16.11 -18.51
CA LEU A 465 24.41 15.42 -18.80
C LEU A 465 25.48 16.39 -19.33
N TRP A 466 25.12 17.21 -20.31
CA TRP A 466 26.07 18.06 -21.05
C TRP A 466 26.18 19.50 -20.53
N GLY A 467 25.14 20.02 -19.87
CA GLY A 467 25.07 21.43 -19.45
C GLY A 467 26.17 21.86 -18.47
N GLY A 468 26.54 23.14 -18.50
CA GLY A 468 27.47 23.75 -17.53
C GLY A 468 26.81 24.16 -16.21
N GLY A 469 27.54 24.95 -15.41
CA GLY A 469 26.95 25.71 -14.28
C GLY A 469 25.98 26.80 -14.78
N ASN A 470 25.34 27.53 -13.86
CA ASN A 470 24.25 28.48 -14.15
C ASN A 470 24.52 29.33 -15.41
N MET A 471 23.62 29.19 -16.39
CA MET A 471 23.54 29.91 -17.68
C MET A 471 24.48 29.49 -18.85
N GLU A 472 25.40 28.55 -18.68
CA GLU A 472 26.19 28.07 -19.84
C GLU A 472 25.46 26.96 -20.64
N ARG A 473 24.94 27.31 -21.83
CA ARG A 473 24.52 26.33 -22.83
C ARG A 473 25.77 25.67 -23.45
N LYS A 474 26.11 24.46 -22.99
CA LYS A 474 27.15 23.64 -23.62
C LYS A 474 26.56 22.80 -24.74
N VAL A 475 27.28 22.72 -25.86
CA VAL A 475 26.90 21.90 -27.02
C VAL A 475 26.85 20.43 -26.61
N HIS A 476 25.84 19.71 -27.09
CA HIS A 476 25.78 18.26 -26.93
C HIS A 476 26.84 17.61 -27.83
N LEU A 477 27.99 17.25 -27.23
CA LEU A 477 29.17 16.77 -27.95
C LEU A 477 28.95 15.45 -28.69
N VAL A 478 27.99 14.63 -28.23
CA VAL A 478 27.73 13.29 -28.76
C VAL A 478 26.23 13.12 -29.01
N LYS A 479 25.87 12.51 -30.16
CA LYS A 479 24.50 12.14 -30.50
C LYS A 479 23.89 11.29 -29.39
N TRP A 480 22.65 11.57 -29.00
CA TRP A 480 21.99 10.88 -27.89
C TRP A 480 21.86 9.37 -28.14
N GLU A 481 21.71 8.98 -29.40
CA GLU A 481 21.64 7.59 -29.81
C GLU A 481 22.91 6.81 -29.46
N VAL A 482 24.08 7.44 -29.59
CA VAL A 482 25.40 6.88 -29.24
C VAL A 482 25.60 6.89 -27.74
N VAL A 483 25.18 7.96 -27.05
CA VAL A 483 25.19 8.01 -25.58
C VAL A 483 24.40 6.84 -24.97
N CYS A 484 23.32 6.44 -25.63
CA CYS A 484 22.47 5.35 -25.21
C CYS A 484 22.94 3.94 -25.58
N THR A 485 24.02 3.77 -26.37
CA THR A 485 24.55 2.42 -26.65
C THR A 485 25.29 1.86 -25.44
N ASP A 486 25.55 0.56 -25.44
CA ASP A 486 26.32 -0.11 -24.41
C ASP A 486 27.74 0.45 -24.32
N LYS A 487 28.35 0.34 -23.14
CA LYS A 487 29.73 0.81 -22.92
C LYS A 487 30.72 0.13 -23.86
N ASP A 488 30.51 -1.16 -24.11
CA ASP A 488 31.35 -1.97 -25.00
C ASP A 488 31.23 -1.53 -26.47
N LYS A 489 30.18 -0.79 -26.81
CA LYS A 489 29.93 -0.19 -28.14
C LYS A 489 30.22 1.31 -28.16
N GLY A 490 31.03 1.81 -27.21
CA GLY A 490 31.44 3.21 -27.13
C GLY A 490 30.41 4.18 -26.55
N GLY A 491 29.29 3.67 -26.00
CA GLY A 491 28.25 4.49 -25.39
C GLY A 491 28.40 4.67 -23.88
N LEU A 492 27.43 5.34 -23.24
CA LEU A 492 27.37 5.51 -21.78
C LEU A 492 26.40 4.54 -21.10
N GLY A 493 25.73 3.68 -21.87
CA GLY A 493 24.75 2.70 -21.40
C GLY A 493 23.49 3.35 -20.81
N LEU A 494 23.08 4.52 -21.29
CA LEU A 494 21.81 5.15 -20.92
C LEU A 494 20.64 4.51 -21.69
N ARG A 495 19.55 4.18 -21.00
CA ARG A 495 18.41 3.52 -21.66
C ARG A 495 17.58 4.53 -22.44
N LYS A 496 17.28 4.23 -23.71
CA LYS A 496 16.29 4.99 -24.51
C LYS A 496 14.91 4.78 -23.92
N LEU A 497 14.21 5.86 -23.58
CA LEU A 497 12.91 5.76 -22.89
C LEU A 497 11.85 5.08 -23.75
N ALA A 498 11.87 5.33 -25.07
CA ALA A 498 10.94 4.69 -26.00
C ALA A 498 11.11 3.16 -26.05
N LEU A 499 12.34 2.65 -26.02
CA LEU A 499 12.60 1.20 -26.00
C LEU A 499 12.24 0.60 -24.64
N LEU A 500 12.57 1.30 -23.55
CA LEU A 500 12.22 0.88 -22.20
C LEU A 500 10.70 0.78 -22.02
N ASN A 501 9.92 1.77 -22.47
CA ASN A 501 8.46 1.72 -22.40
C ASN A 501 7.89 0.54 -23.20
N LYS A 502 8.39 0.29 -24.42
CA LYS A 502 7.99 -0.89 -25.19
C LYS A 502 8.30 -2.20 -24.47
N ALA A 503 9.49 -2.33 -23.88
CA ALA A 503 9.89 -3.52 -23.13
C ALA A 503 9.02 -3.73 -21.88
N LEU A 504 8.71 -2.66 -21.14
CA LEU A 504 7.83 -2.71 -19.97
C LEU A 504 6.40 -3.11 -20.35
N LEU A 505 5.86 -2.57 -21.46
CA LEU A 505 4.56 -2.99 -21.97
C LEU A 505 4.59 -4.46 -22.46
N GLY A 506 5.68 -4.87 -23.12
CA GLY A 506 5.89 -6.26 -23.54
C GLY A 506 5.93 -7.26 -22.38
N LYS A 507 6.32 -6.81 -21.17
CA LYS A 507 6.26 -7.65 -19.96
C LYS A 507 4.84 -8.14 -19.67
N TRP A 508 3.79 -7.40 -20.02
CA TRP A 508 2.41 -7.86 -19.86
C TRP A 508 2.06 -9.05 -20.75
N ILE A 509 2.63 -9.12 -21.95
CA ILE A 509 2.45 -10.28 -22.85
C ILE A 509 3.05 -11.53 -22.21
N TRP A 510 4.29 -11.42 -21.72
CA TRP A 510 4.93 -12.51 -20.99
C TRP A 510 4.13 -12.90 -19.73
N ARG A 511 3.66 -11.92 -18.96
CA ARG A 511 2.79 -12.17 -17.79
C ARG A 511 1.49 -12.86 -18.19
N TYR A 512 0.87 -12.47 -19.30
CA TYR A 512 -0.39 -13.06 -19.77
C TYR A 512 -0.23 -14.55 -20.11
N ALA A 513 0.95 -14.93 -20.62
CA ALA A 513 1.29 -16.32 -20.89
C ALA A 513 1.58 -17.12 -19.60
N CYS A 514 2.23 -16.51 -18.60
CA CYS A 514 2.68 -17.21 -17.40
C CYS A 514 1.65 -17.24 -16.25
N ASP A 515 0.91 -16.15 -16.04
CA ASP A 515 0.05 -15.94 -14.87
C ASP A 515 -1.39 -16.34 -15.17
N LYS A 516 -1.72 -17.63 -15.03
CA LYS A 516 -2.99 -18.15 -15.57
C LYS A 516 -4.24 -17.77 -14.78
N ASN A 517 -4.14 -17.51 -13.48
CA ASN A 517 -5.30 -17.47 -12.59
C ASN A 517 -5.63 -16.06 -12.05
N SER A 518 -4.90 -15.03 -12.47
CA SER A 518 -5.09 -13.67 -11.96
C SER A 518 -6.33 -12.97 -12.53
N LEU A 519 -6.94 -12.12 -11.70
CA LEU A 519 -8.15 -11.36 -12.06
C LEU A 519 -7.91 -10.47 -13.28
N TRP A 520 -6.75 -9.80 -13.37
CA TRP A 520 -6.43 -8.93 -14.50
C TRP A 520 -6.37 -9.70 -15.83
N ARG A 521 -5.85 -10.94 -15.82
CA ARG A 521 -5.84 -11.78 -17.02
C ARG A 521 -7.24 -12.19 -17.42
N GLN A 522 -8.08 -12.54 -16.45
CA GLN A 522 -9.49 -12.88 -16.71
C GLN A 522 -10.24 -11.70 -17.34
N VAL A 523 -10.04 -10.48 -16.80
CA VAL A 523 -10.60 -9.24 -17.37
C VAL A 523 -10.19 -9.05 -18.83
N ILE A 524 -8.89 -9.14 -19.13
CA ILE A 524 -8.39 -9.01 -20.50
C ILE A 524 -8.95 -10.11 -21.41
N LYS A 525 -8.96 -11.37 -20.94
CA LYS A 525 -9.49 -12.51 -21.70
C LYS A 525 -10.99 -12.35 -22.03
N VAL A 526 -11.81 -11.95 -21.06
CA VAL A 526 -13.27 -11.79 -21.26
C VAL A 526 -13.56 -10.58 -22.15
N LYS A 527 -12.81 -9.50 -22.01
CA LYS A 527 -13.03 -8.27 -22.77
C LYS A 527 -12.63 -8.38 -24.24
N TYR A 528 -11.48 -8.99 -24.51
CA TYR A 528 -10.89 -9.03 -25.87
C TYR A 528 -11.00 -10.39 -26.56
N GLY A 529 -11.44 -11.44 -25.85
CA GLY A 529 -11.52 -12.81 -26.37
C GLY A 529 -10.20 -13.57 -26.30
N GLN A 530 -10.27 -14.87 -26.63
CA GLN A 530 -9.11 -15.72 -26.95
C GLN A 530 -9.13 -15.97 -28.47
N GLU A 531 -8.40 -15.19 -29.26
CA GLU A 531 -8.08 -15.62 -30.62
C GLU A 531 -6.82 -16.49 -30.57
N GLY A 532 -6.99 -17.80 -30.81
CA GLY A 532 -5.97 -18.78 -31.24
C GLY A 532 -4.56 -18.69 -30.66
N LEU A 533 -4.37 -19.17 -29.42
CA LEU A 533 -3.08 -19.58 -28.86
C LEU A 533 -3.23 -20.85 -28.00
N ASP A 534 -4.14 -21.75 -28.42
CA ASP A 534 -4.18 -23.14 -27.95
C ASP A 534 -3.44 -24.02 -28.96
#